data_AF-A0A942GCI9-F1
#
_entry.id   AF-A0A942GCI9-F1
#
_cell.length_a   1.000
_cell.length_b   1.000
_cell.length_c   1.000
_cell.angle_alpha   90.00
_cell.angle_beta   90.00
_cell.angle_gamma   90.00
#
_symmetry.space_group_name_H-M   'P 1'
#
loop_
_entity.id
_entity.type
_entity.pdbx_description
1 polymer ?
#
loop_
_entity_poly.entity_id
_entity_poly.type
_entity_poly.pdbx_seq_one_letter_code
_entity_poly.pdbx_strand_id
1 'polypeptide(L)'
;MNGPVSVAGVSVAPGERRHLFPSASESYTGDRTTLPMAVLNGTGDGPRVFVTAAVHGDELNGIAVCRSLLDTLDPVDLDGVLVVVPIVNVLGVQIGSRYLPDRRDLNRSFPGSHDGSMAARIARLLLDEVIQGSDVGIDLHTAANHRTNVPQVRVDTRDERAHDLAVAFGAPFVLDARMRPGSLRETAGDLGVPVLTYEGGGPLRLDEGAIDVASRGVLRVLHRLGMIDDAPAPAHAAPMVLHESRWLRAERGGLLELHVAAGDHLEPGQPLWSTVSPLGEERATHEAGDEGFVIGATTLPLVQPGQALLHVALPGDRVPVEDDPTDEEDDDPEITEDR
;
A
#
# COMPACT_ATOMS: atom_id res chain seq x y z
N MET A 1 -20.34 9.28 -21.89
CA MET A 1 -20.25 10.53 -21.10
C MET A 1 -20.76 10.19 -19.74
N ASN A 2 -19.92 10.40 -18.73
CA ASN A 2 -20.22 9.95 -17.38
C ASN A 2 -21.47 10.65 -16.83
N GLY A 3 -22.20 9.97 -15.94
CA GLY A 3 -23.34 10.56 -15.24
C GLY A 3 -22.93 11.29 -13.95
N PRO A 4 -23.83 12.06 -13.31
CA PRO A 4 -23.57 12.55 -11.97
C PRO A 4 -23.47 11.37 -10.99
N VAL A 5 -22.45 11.40 -10.11
CA VAL A 5 -22.27 10.40 -9.05
C VAL A 5 -22.70 10.98 -7.70
N SER A 6 -23.25 10.14 -6.82
CA SER A 6 -23.60 10.53 -5.44
C SER A 6 -22.66 9.86 -4.45
N VAL A 7 -22.04 10.65 -3.58
CA VAL A 7 -21.18 10.19 -2.49
C VAL A 7 -21.54 10.99 -1.25
N ALA A 8 -21.78 10.32 -0.11
CA ALA A 8 -22.18 10.95 1.14
C ALA A 8 -23.40 11.88 1.01
N GLY A 9 -24.36 11.52 0.16
CA GLY A 9 -25.54 12.32 -0.16
C GLY A 9 -25.27 13.59 -0.99
N VAL A 10 -24.05 13.79 -1.50
CA VAL A 10 -23.69 14.92 -2.36
C VAL A 10 -23.52 14.43 -3.79
N SER A 11 -24.25 15.07 -4.72
CA SER A 11 -24.09 14.83 -6.15
C SER A 11 -22.88 15.62 -6.69
N VAL A 12 -22.06 14.95 -7.51
CA VAL A 12 -20.88 15.49 -8.19
C VAL A 12 -21.08 15.31 -9.69
N ALA A 13 -21.12 16.41 -10.43
CA ALA A 13 -21.35 16.40 -11.87
C ALA A 13 -20.11 15.93 -12.65
N PRO A 14 -20.24 15.46 -13.90
CA PRO A 14 -19.08 15.15 -14.75
C PRO A 14 -18.18 16.37 -14.94
N GLY A 15 -16.86 16.15 -14.92
CA GLY A 15 -15.85 17.21 -14.95
C GLY A 15 -15.72 18.00 -13.63
N GLU A 16 -16.40 17.57 -12.55
CA GLU A 16 -16.38 18.26 -11.25
C GLU A 16 -15.52 17.51 -10.24
N ARG A 17 -14.82 18.28 -9.40
CA ARG A 17 -14.19 17.81 -8.17
C ARG A 17 -14.88 18.42 -6.97
N ARG A 18 -15.26 17.59 -5.99
CA ARG A 18 -15.79 18.05 -4.69
C ARG A 18 -15.01 17.48 -3.52
N HIS A 19 -14.82 18.29 -2.48
CA HIS A 19 -14.35 17.82 -1.18
C HIS A 19 -15.56 17.62 -0.27
N LEU A 20 -15.65 16.45 0.33
CA LEU A 20 -16.76 16.04 1.20
C LEU A 20 -16.23 15.73 2.60
N PHE A 21 -17.06 15.99 3.60
CA PHE A 21 -16.70 15.83 5.01
C PHE A 21 -17.84 15.14 5.78
N PRO A 22 -18.27 13.91 5.39
CA PRO A 22 -19.28 13.19 6.14
C PRO A 22 -18.88 13.00 7.60
N SER A 23 -19.87 13.03 8.48
CA SER A 23 -19.65 12.87 9.91
C SER A 23 -19.26 11.42 10.23
N ALA A 24 -18.08 11.23 10.80
CA ALA A 24 -17.55 9.94 11.21
C ALA A 24 -17.79 9.67 12.69
N SER A 25 -17.68 10.70 13.53
CA SER A 25 -17.91 10.64 14.98
C SER A 25 -18.19 12.03 15.55
N GLU A 26 -18.42 12.11 16.86
CA GLU A 26 -18.62 13.36 17.61
C GLU A 26 -17.83 13.30 18.93
N SER A 27 -17.21 14.41 19.33
CA SER A 27 -16.50 14.53 20.61
C SER A 27 -17.47 14.70 21.77
N TYR A 28 -16.97 14.56 23.01
CA TYR A 28 -17.76 14.85 24.22
C TYR A 28 -18.14 16.34 24.37
N THR A 29 -17.53 17.23 23.60
CA THR A 29 -17.87 18.66 23.51
C THR A 29 -18.86 18.99 22.40
N GLY A 30 -19.27 17.99 21.59
CA GLY A 30 -20.17 18.18 20.45
C GLY A 30 -19.47 18.52 19.13
N ASP A 31 -18.14 18.40 19.06
CA ASP A 31 -17.37 18.67 17.85
C ASP A 31 -17.43 17.46 16.92
N ARG A 32 -17.83 17.69 15.66
CA ARG A 32 -17.88 16.63 14.65
C ARG A 32 -16.47 16.26 14.19
N THR A 33 -16.15 14.98 14.30
CA THR A 33 -15.04 14.40 13.55
C THR A 33 -15.56 13.96 12.20
N THR A 34 -14.99 14.51 11.13
CA THR A 34 -15.40 14.21 9.75
C THR A 34 -14.39 13.28 9.09
N LEU A 35 -14.84 12.52 8.08
CA LEU A 35 -13.99 11.71 7.21
C LEU A 35 -13.72 12.49 5.93
N PRO A 36 -12.58 13.21 5.80
CA PRO A 36 -12.31 14.01 4.62
C PRO A 36 -12.11 13.12 3.39
N MET A 37 -12.81 13.42 2.31
CA MET A 37 -12.65 12.74 1.02
C MET A 37 -12.79 13.70 -0.15
N ALA A 38 -12.12 13.41 -1.25
CA ALA A 38 -12.29 14.12 -2.51
C ALA A 38 -12.90 13.16 -3.54
N VAL A 39 -13.90 13.65 -4.27
CA VAL A 39 -14.54 12.92 -5.37
C VAL A 39 -14.25 13.69 -6.65
N LEU A 40 -13.59 13.02 -7.59
CA LEU A 40 -13.36 13.50 -8.95
C LEU A 40 -14.26 12.68 -9.86
N ASN A 41 -15.20 13.34 -10.54
CA ASN A 41 -16.06 12.70 -11.52
C ASN A 41 -15.58 13.09 -12.92
N GLY A 42 -15.06 12.11 -13.64
CA GLY A 42 -14.55 12.23 -15.00
C GLY A 42 -15.60 12.67 -16.02
N THR A 43 -15.14 13.11 -17.20
CA THR A 43 -16.06 13.45 -18.30
C THR A 43 -16.37 12.24 -19.18
N GLY A 44 -15.41 11.33 -19.38
CA GLY A 44 -15.63 10.08 -20.09
C GLY A 44 -16.03 8.92 -19.20
N ASP A 45 -16.50 7.86 -19.86
CA ASP A 45 -17.01 6.67 -19.19
C ASP A 45 -15.83 5.80 -18.75
N GLY A 46 -15.86 5.30 -17.52
CA GLY A 46 -14.76 4.51 -16.97
C GLY A 46 -15.11 3.91 -15.62
N PRO A 47 -14.19 3.14 -15.03
CA PRO A 47 -14.41 2.51 -13.74
C PRO A 47 -14.47 3.53 -12.60
N ARG A 48 -15.03 3.10 -11.48
CA ARG A 48 -14.93 3.81 -10.20
C ARG A 48 -13.81 3.21 -9.37
N VAL A 49 -12.81 4.02 -9.04
CA VAL A 49 -11.66 3.62 -8.21
C VAL A 49 -11.67 4.39 -6.91
N PHE A 50 -11.29 3.72 -5.81
CA PHE A 50 -10.98 4.42 -4.56
C PHE A 50 -9.50 4.31 -4.19
N VAL A 51 -8.98 5.35 -3.55
CA VAL A 51 -7.66 5.37 -2.94
C VAL A 51 -7.81 5.80 -1.49
N THR A 52 -7.41 4.93 -0.56
CA THR A 52 -7.48 5.18 0.89
C THR A 52 -6.09 5.24 1.50
N ALA A 53 -5.95 6.05 2.54
CA ALA A 53 -4.74 6.12 3.33
C ALA A 53 -5.05 6.32 4.82
N ALA A 54 -4.04 6.03 5.66
CA ALA A 54 -4.12 6.15 7.11
C ALA A 54 -5.34 5.44 7.71
N VAL A 55 -5.62 4.21 7.25
CA VAL A 55 -6.52 3.27 7.96
C VAL A 55 -5.94 2.98 9.35
N HIS A 56 -4.62 3.00 9.48
CA HIS A 56 -3.91 3.13 10.74
C HIS A 56 -3.39 4.57 10.86
N GLY A 57 -3.58 5.20 12.02
CA GLY A 57 -3.29 6.63 12.19
C GLY A 57 -1.81 7.00 12.29
N ASP A 58 -0.92 6.02 12.40
CA ASP A 58 0.53 6.23 12.42
C ASP A 58 1.18 6.07 11.03
N GLU A 59 0.42 5.75 9.99
CA GLU A 59 0.90 5.46 8.65
C GLU A 59 0.70 6.67 7.72
N LEU A 60 1.67 7.59 7.73
CA LEU A 60 1.51 8.94 7.17
C LEU A 60 1.80 9.06 5.67
N ASN A 61 2.58 8.15 5.09
CA ASN A 61 3.04 8.24 3.69
C ASN A 61 1.86 8.31 2.69
N GLY A 62 0.82 7.49 2.91
CA GLY A 62 -0.36 7.46 2.04
C GLY A 62 -1.10 8.81 1.99
N ILE A 63 -1.05 9.62 3.05
CA ILE A 63 -1.65 10.97 3.06
C ILE A 63 -0.96 11.86 2.02
N ALA A 64 0.37 11.79 1.94
CA ALA A 64 1.16 12.56 0.97
C ALA A 64 0.90 12.09 -0.47
N VAL A 65 0.74 10.77 -0.68
CA VAL A 65 0.35 10.19 -1.98
C VAL A 65 -1.03 10.70 -2.40
N CYS A 66 -2.03 10.63 -1.52
CA CYS A 66 -3.37 11.15 -1.81
C CYS A 66 -3.34 12.63 -2.18
N ARG A 67 -2.53 13.45 -1.48
CA ARG A 67 -2.34 14.86 -1.83
C ARG A 67 -1.71 15.02 -3.22
N SER A 68 -0.65 14.29 -3.52
CA SER A 68 0.04 14.32 -4.81
C SER A 68 -0.91 14.00 -5.98
N LEU A 69 -1.73 12.96 -5.82
CA LEU A 69 -2.77 12.60 -6.81
C LEU A 69 -3.76 13.73 -7.03
N LEU A 70 -4.22 14.35 -5.94
CA LEU A 70 -5.15 15.46 -5.97
C LEU A 70 -4.56 16.76 -6.55
N ASP A 71 -3.24 16.92 -6.55
CA ASP A 71 -2.55 18.04 -7.20
C ASP A 71 -2.28 17.75 -8.69
N THR A 72 -2.23 16.46 -9.08
CA THR A 72 -1.88 16.01 -10.44
C THR A 72 -3.12 15.81 -11.33
N LEU A 73 -4.21 15.30 -10.78
CA LEU A 73 -5.39 14.88 -11.56
C LEU A 73 -6.43 15.99 -11.69
N ASP A 74 -6.85 16.25 -12.93
CA ASP A 74 -8.00 17.10 -13.27
C ASP A 74 -9.20 16.21 -13.65
N PRO A 75 -10.40 16.38 -13.06
CA PRO A 75 -11.59 15.63 -13.46
C PRO A 75 -12.01 15.84 -14.92
N VAL A 76 -11.56 16.89 -15.61
CA VAL A 76 -11.86 17.09 -17.03
C VAL A 76 -11.19 16.03 -17.90
N ASP A 77 -9.96 15.64 -17.54
CA ASP A 77 -9.10 14.69 -18.28
C ASP A 77 -9.18 13.26 -17.70
N LEU A 78 -10.18 12.99 -16.86
CA LEU A 78 -10.39 11.70 -16.21
C LEU A 78 -11.56 10.96 -16.88
N ASP A 79 -11.38 9.66 -17.08
CA ASP A 79 -12.47 8.73 -17.41
C ASP A 79 -12.88 7.93 -16.17
N GLY A 80 -14.19 7.88 -15.90
CA GLY A 80 -14.73 7.22 -14.70
C GLY A 80 -14.74 8.11 -13.46
N VAL A 81 -14.60 7.51 -12.27
CA VAL A 81 -14.74 8.22 -10.98
C VAL A 81 -13.59 7.85 -10.05
N LEU A 82 -12.95 8.84 -9.44
CA LEU A 82 -11.93 8.64 -8.41
C LEU A 82 -12.39 9.19 -7.07
N VAL A 83 -12.43 8.33 -6.05
CA VAL A 83 -12.71 8.71 -4.65
C VAL A 83 -11.43 8.57 -3.82
N VAL A 84 -10.89 9.70 -3.36
CA VAL A 84 -9.66 9.74 -2.55
C VAL A 84 -9.99 10.05 -1.10
N VAL A 85 -9.65 9.14 -0.20
CA VAL A 85 -9.84 9.29 1.26
C VAL A 85 -8.47 9.33 1.94
N PRO A 86 -7.86 10.52 2.08
CA PRO A 86 -6.48 10.64 2.59
C PRO A 86 -6.33 10.19 4.04
N ILE A 87 -7.37 10.31 4.86
CA ILE A 87 -7.30 9.96 6.27
C ILE A 87 -8.55 9.19 6.67
N VAL A 88 -8.46 7.87 6.77
CA VAL A 88 -9.56 7.03 7.22
C VAL A 88 -9.69 7.04 8.75
N ASN A 89 -8.61 6.77 9.47
CA ASN A 89 -8.57 6.80 10.93
C ASN A 89 -8.17 8.19 11.46
N VAL A 90 -9.06 9.16 11.28
CA VAL A 90 -8.83 10.58 11.64
C VAL A 90 -8.44 10.74 13.11
N LEU A 91 -9.08 10.00 14.01
CA LEU A 91 -8.79 10.06 15.44
C LEU A 91 -7.43 9.43 15.78
N GLY A 92 -7.04 8.35 15.09
CA GLY A 92 -5.71 7.76 15.24
C GLY A 92 -4.62 8.72 14.79
N VAL A 93 -4.80 9.41 13.65
CA VAL A 93 -3.83 10.40 13.15
C VAL A 93 -3.64 11.54 14.14
N GLN A 94 -4.72 12.06 14.73
CA GLN A 94 -4.64 13.17 15.71
C GLN A 94 -3.77 12.84 16.93
N ILE A 95 -3.68 11.57 17.33
CA ILE A 95 -2.88 11.13 18.48
C ILE A 95 -1.62 10.36 18.07
N GLY A 96 -1.29 10.30 16.77
CA GLY A 96 -0.14 9.55 16.25
C GLY A 96 -0.19 8.05 16.56
N SER A 97 -1.38 7.45 16.53
CA SER A 97 -1.62 6.05 16.92
C SER A 97 -2.13 5.23 15.76
N ARG A 98 -1.62 4.00 15.64
CA ARG A 98 -2.21 2.94 14.80
C ARG A 98 -3.69 2.75 15.07
N TYR A 99 -4.05 2.70 16.35
CA TYR A 99 -5.38 2.38 16.84
C TYR A 99 -6.21 3.63 17.06
N LEU A 100 -7.53 3.45 17.10
CA LEU A 100 -8.46 4.47 17.59
C LEU A 100 -8.25 4.73 19.10
N PRO A 101 -8.79 5.85 19.64
CA PRO A 101 -8.73 6.15 21.07
C PRO A 101 -9.23 5.03 22.00
N ASP A 102 -10.18 4.19 21.54
CA ASP A 102 -10.68 3.02 22.26
C ASP A 102 -9.81 1.75 22.07
N ARG A 103 -8.60 1.92 21.52
CA ARG A 103 -7.58 0.91 21.24
C ARG A 103 -7.96 -0.15 20.20
N ARG A 104 -9.07 0.03 19.49
CA ARG A 104 -9.45 -0.88 18.41
C ARG A 104 -8.63 -0.62 17.16
N ASP A 105 -8.28 -1.71 16.48
CA ASP A 105 -7.75 -1.66 15.13
C ASP A 105 -8.92 -1.49 14.17
N LEU A 106 -8.93 -0.37 13.44
CA LEU A 106 -9.97 -0.08 12.45
C LEU A 106 -10.00 -1.16 11.37
N ASN A 107 -8.82 -1.62 10.93
CA ASN A 107 -8.71 -2.64 9.91
C ASN A 107 -9.06 -4.03 10.44
N ARG A 108 -9.48 -4.20 11.70
CA ARG A 108 -10.12 -5.43 12.22
C ARG A 108 -11.61 -5.26 12.49
N SER A 109 -12.18 -4.13 12.09
CA SER A 109 -13.55 -3.71 12.41
C SER A 109 -14.47 -3.67 11.19
N PHE A 110 -14.00 -4.08 10.00
CA PHE A 110 -14.86 -4.24 8.82
C PHE A 110 -15.71 -5.51 8.93
N PRO A 111 -16.93 -5.55 8.35
CA PRO A 111 -17.57 -4.53 7.50
C PRO A 111 -18.19 -3.35 8.30
N GLY A 112 -18.07 -3.36 9.63
CA GLY A 112 -18.59 -2.30 10.48
C GLY A 112 -20.09 -2.38 10.75
N SER A 113 -20.60 -1.41 11.50
CA SER A 113 -22.02 -1.26 11.82
C SER A 113 -22.33 0.18 12.21
N HIS A 114 -23.48 0.71 11.76
CA HIS A 114 -23.96 2.04 12.18
C HIS A 114 -24.26 2.11 13.67
N ASP A 115 -24.59 1.00 14.33
CA ASP A 115 -24.88 0.96 15.77
C ASP A 115 -23.70 0.46 16.60
N GLY A 116 -22.57 0.17 15.95
CA GLY A 116 -21.40 -0.40 16.58
C GLY A 116 -20.51 0.62 17.31
N SER A 117 -19.30 0.16 17.64
CA SER A 117 -18.24 1.02 18.17
C SER A 117 -17.83 2.11 17.18
N MET A 118 -17.06 3.08 17.65
CA MET A 118 -16.48 4.12 16.81
C MET A 118 -15.75 3.56 15.58
N ALA A 119 -14.89 2.54 15.79
CA ALA A 119 -14.24 1.81 14.70
C ALA A 119 -15.24 1.23 13.68
N ALA A 120 -16.31 0.58 14.17
CA ALA A 120 -17.31 -0.06 13.33
C ALA A 120 -18.14 0.96 12.54
N ARG A 121 -18.42 2.14 13.11
CA ARG A 121 -19.14 3.22 12.44
C ARG A 121 -18.32 3.82 11.30
N ILE A 122 -17.02 4.04 11.52
CA ILE A 122 -16.10 4.50 10.47
C ILE A 122 -15.95 3.46 9.36
N ALA A 123 -15.75 2.19 9.73
CA ALA A 123 -15.66 1.10 8.75
C ALA A 123 -16.94 0.99 7.91
N ARG A 124 -18.12 1.13 8.54
CA ARG A 124 -19.40 1.10 7.84
C ARG A 124 -19.58 2.29 6.90
N LEU A 125 -19.24 3.50 7.35
CA LEU A 125 -19.28 4.70 6.51
C LEU A 125 -18.39 4.55 5.27
N LEU A 126 -17.17 4.02 5.43
CA LEU A 126 -16.27 3.78 4.31
C LEU A 126 -16.83 2.71 3.35
N LEU A 127 -17.43 1.66 3.91
CA LEU A 127 -18.07 0.61 3.11
C LEU A 127 -19.22 1.17 2.26
N ASP A 128 -20.15 1.90 2.87
CA ASP A 128 -21.33 2.45 2.20
C ASP A 128 -20.98 3.47 1.13
N GLU A 129 -20.11 4.43 1.46
CA GLU A 129 -19.93 5.63 0.63
C GLU A 129 -18.79 5.49 -0.36
N VAL A 130 -17.81 4.61 -0.08
CA VAL A 130 -16.57 4.54 -0.85
C VAL A 130 -16.40 3.18 -1.52
N ILE A 131 -16.45 2.08 -0.75
CA ILE A 131 -16.14 0.74 -1.27
C ILE A 131 -17.27 0.20 -2.15
N GLN A 132 -18.53 0.30 -1.68
CA GLN A 132 -19.67 -0.22 -2.43
C GLN A 132 -19.84 0.51 -3.77
N GLY A 133 -19.92 -0.27 -4.85
CA GLY A 133 -20.05 0.26 -6.22
C GLY A 133 -18.74 0.73 -6.85
N SER A 134 -17.60 0.54 -6.19
CA SER A 134 -16.29 0.73 -6.82
C SER A 134 -15.85 -0.55 -7.54
N ASP A 135 -15.03 -0.40 -8.58
CA ASP A 135 -14.49 -1.49 -9.39
C ASP A 135 -13.12 -1.97 -8.90
N VAL A 136 -12.32 -1.06 -8.31
CA VAL A 136 -10.98 -1.34 -7.77
C VAL A 136 -10.71 -0.42 -6.59
N GLY A 137 -9.96 -0.93 -5.60
CA GLY A 137 -9.40 -0.12 -4.51
C GLY A 137 -7.88 -0.15 -4.45
N ILE A 138 -7.30 0.92 -3.95
CA ILE A 138 -5.89 0.98 -3.55
C ILE A 138 -5.83 1.47 -2.11
N ASP A 139 -5.28 0.67 -1.20
CA ASP A 139 -5.18 0.98 0.21
C ASP A 139 -3.70 1.14 0.60
N LEU A 140 -3.32 2.35 1.00
CA LEU A 140 -1.94 2.76 1.20
C LEU A 140 -1.53 2.61 2.68
N HIS A 141 -0.64 1.66 2.96
CA HIS A 141 -0.10 1.37 4.29
C HIS A 141 1.40 1.63 4.35
N THR A 142 1.91 1.69 5.59
CA THR A 142 3.35 1.62 5.88
C THR A 142 3.62 0.51 6.88
N ALA A 143 4.90 0.25 7.16
CA ALA A 143 5.23 -0.70 8.22
C ALA A 143 4.71 -0.23 9.59
N ALA A 144 4.29 -1.18 10.42
CA ALA A 144 3.83 -0.92 11.78
C ALA A 144 4.98 -0.95 12.81
N ASN A 145 4.81 -0.26 13.94
CA ASN A 145 5.57 -0.49 15.19
C ASN A 145 7.11 -0.51 15.03
N HIS A 146 7.73 0.65 14.82
CA HIS A 146 9.20 0.76 14.71
C HIS A 146 9.79 -0.18 13.66
N ARG A 147 9.22 -0.17 12.46
CA ARG A 147 9.70 -0.94 11.31
C ARG A 147 9.71 -0.06 10.07
N THR A 148 10.35 -0.58 9.03
CA THR A 148 10.25 -0.06 7.66
C THR A 148 10.01 -1.22 6.70
N ASN A 149 9.24 -0.96 5.63
CA ASN A 149 9.00 -1.90 4.54
C ASN A 149 9.61 -1.34 3.25
N VAL A 150 10.21 -2.22 2.44
CA VAL A 150 10.48 -1.90 1.04
C VAL A 150 9.13 -1.75 0.33
N PRO A 151 8.97 -0.76 -0.56
CA PRO A 151 7.78 -0.61 -1.40
C PRO A 151 7.36 -1.93 -2.03
N GLN A 152 6.13 -2.35 -1.74
CA GLN A 152 5.56 -3.60 -2.23
C GLN A 152 4.04 -3.49 -2.35
N VAL A 153 3.44 -4.25 -3.25
CA VAL A 153 1.99 -4.40 -3.38
C VAL A 153 1.59 -5.80 -2.94
N ARG A 154 0.50 -5.91 -2.19
CA ARG A 154 -0.02 -7.18 -1.66
C ARG A 154 -1.41 -7.47 -2.21
N VAL A 155 -1.54 -8.56 -2.94
CA VAL A 155 -2.79 -9.02 -3.58
C VAL A 155 -2.97 -10.54 -3.36
N ASP A 156 -4.12 -11.09 -3.71
CA ASP A 156 -4.24 -12.54 -3.95
C ASP A 156 -3.82 -12.77 -5.39
N THR A 157 -2.68 -13.41 -5.63
CA THR A 157 -2.15 -13.54 -7.00
C THR A 157 -2.96 -14.48 -7.89
N ARG A 158 -3.98 -15.16 -7.33
CA ARG A 158 -4.93 -15.97 -8.09
C ARG A 158 -6.09 -15.15 -8.67
N ASP A 159 -6.28 -13.92 -8.19
CA ASP A 159 -7.16 -12.95 -8.83
C ASP A 159 -6.37 -12.29 -9.97
N GLU A 160 -6.64 -12.72 -11.20
CA GLU A 160 -5.94 -12.26 -12.40
C GLU A 160 -6.00 -10.73 -12.56
N ARG A 161 -7.14 -10.11 -12.21
CA ARG A 161 -7.31 -8.66 -12.30
C ARG A 161 -6.49 -7.96 -11.22
N ALA A 162 -6.52 -8.44 -9.98
CA ALA A 162 -5.71 -7.85 -8.91
C ALA A 162 -4.21 -8.01 -9.18
N HIS A 163 -3.80 -9.16 -9.72
CA HIS A 163 -2.42 -9.44 -10.10
C HIS A 163 -1.94 -8.52 -11.23
N ASP A 164 -2.70 -8.40 -12.32
CA ASP A 164 -2.38 -7.50 -13.44
C ASP A 164 -2.19 -6.05 -12.96
N LEU A 165 -3.12 -5.55 -12.15
CA LEU A 165 -3.03 -4.20 -11.61
C LEU A 165 -1.86 -4.04 -10.63
N ALA A 166 -1.52 -5.06 -9.84
CA ALA A 166 -0.35 -5.02 -8.96
C ALA A 166 0.96 -4.98 -9.76
N VAL A 167 1.01 -5.66 -10.91
CA VAL A 167 2.14 -5.58 -11.85
C VAL A 167 2.23 -4.19 -12.46
N ALA A 168 1.11 -3.66 -12.97
CA ALA A 168 1.04 -2.30 -13.51
C ALA A 168 1.42 -1.23 -12.48
N PHE A 169 1.08 -1.44 -11.20
CA PHE A 169 1.50 -0.55 -10.12
C PHE A 169 3.03 -0.42 -10.07
N GLY A 170 3.80 -1.45 -10.44
CA GLY A 170 5.25 -1.34 -10.66
C GLY A 170 6.06 -1.03 -9.39
N ALA A 171 5.64 -1.52 -8.24
CA ALA A 171 6.51 -1.58 -7.06
C ALA A 171 7.59 -2.66 -7.27
N PRO A 172 8.76 -2.59 -6.61
CA PRO A 172 9.80 -3.63 -6.73
C PRO A 172 9.30 -5.05 -6.47
N PHE A 173 8.34 -5.20 -5.56
CA PHE A 173 7.81 -6.49 -5.14
C PHE A 173 6.28 -6.54 -5.19
N VAL A 174 5.75 -7.66 -5.69
CA VAL A 174 4.36 -8.08 -5.49
C VAL A 174 4.39 -9.28 -4.54
N LEU A 175 3.64 -9.23 -3.44
CA LEU A 175 3.61 -10.30 -2.45
C LEU A 175 2.24 -11.00 -2.51
N ASP A 176 2.25 -12.33 -2.67
CA ASP A 176 1.03 -13.12 -2.52
C ASP A 176 0.60 -13.11 -1.04
N ALA A 177 -0.56 -12.52 -0.80
CA ALA A 177 -1.05 -12.23 0.52
C ALA A 177 -2.47 -12.76 0.69
N ARG A 178 -2.68 -13.52 1.77
CA ARG A 178 -3.99 -14.01 2.17
C ARG A 178 -4.86 -12.88 2.71
N MET A 179 -6.17 -12.98 2.49
CA MET A 179 -7.16 -12.14 3.15
C MET A 179 -7.05 -12.24 4.67
N ARG A 180 -7.32 -11.14 5.37
CA ARG A 180 -7.33 -11.09 6.83
C ARG A 180 -8.75 -10.80 7.35
N PRO A 181 -9.27 -11.63 8.27
CA PRO A 181 -10.60 -11.44 8.84
C PRO A 181 -10.85 -10.03 9.39
N GLY A 182 -11.95 -9.42 8.97
CA GLY A 182 -12.40 -8.10 9.39
C GLY A 182 -11.61 -6.94 8.78
N SER A 183 -10.88 -7.17 7.68
CA SER A 183 -10.15 -6.12 6.94
C SER A 183 -10.98 -5.43 5.88
N LEU A 184 -10.54 -4.22 5.53
CA LEU A 184 -11.01 -3.50 4.34
C LEU A 184 -10.90 -4.40 3.10
N ARG A 185 -9.73 -5.03 2.89
CA ARG A 185 -9.45 -5.87 1.72
C ARG A 185 -10.41 -7.06 1.62
N GLU A 186 -10.67 -7.75 2.74
CA GLU A 186 -11.63 -8.87 2.78
C GLU A 186 -13.05 -8.40 2.46
N THR A 187 -13.52 -7.35 3.13
CA THR A 187 -14.86 -6.80 2.91
C THR A 187 -15.07 -6.29 1.49
N ALA A 188 -14.06 -5.67 0.87
CA ALA A 188 -14.12 -5.28 -0.53
C ALA A 188 -14.14 -6.49 -1.47
N GLY A 189 -13.31 -7.50 -1.18
CA GLY A 189 -13.29 -8.76 -1.93
C GLY A 189 -14.63 -9.52 -1.88
N ASP A 190 -15.32 -9.52 -0.73
CA ASP A 190 -16.66 -10.10 -0.59
C ASP A 190 -17.71 -9.40 -1.49
N LEU A 191 -17.44 -8.17 -1.92
CA LEU A 191 -18.25 -7.41 -2.89
C LEU A 191 -17.73 -7.55 -4.33
N GLY A 192 -16.69 -8.35 -4.57
CA GLY A 192 -16.05 -8.49 -5.89
C GLY A 192 -15.15 -7.32 -6.27
N VAL A 193 -14.74 -6.49 -5.30
CA VAL A 193 -13.87 -5.33 -5.53
C VAL A 193 -12.43 -5.70 -5.16
N PRO A 194 -11.53 -5.95 -6.13
CA PRO A 194 -10.13 -6.18 -5.85
C PRO A 194 -9.49 -4.93 -5.22
N VAL A 195 -8.67 -5.14 -4.18
CA VAL A 195 -7.95 -4.06 -3.51
C VAL A 195 -6.45 -4.36 -3.47
N LEU A 196 -5.66 -3.45 -4.03
CA LEU A 196 -4.21 -3.46 -3.96
C LEU A 196 -3.80 -2.83 -2.62
N THR A 197 -3.18 -3.62 -1.74
CA THR A 197 -2.62 -3.07 -0.50
C THR A 197 -1.15 -2.71 -0.74
N TYR A 198 -0.86 -1.42 -0.79
CA TYR A 198 0.53 -0.94 -0.87
C TYR A 198 1.14 -0.86 0.53
N GLU A 199 2.41 -1.23 0.64
CA GLU A 199 3.21 -1.18 1.87
C GLU A 199 4.57 -0.55 1.55
N GLY A 200 4.92 0.57 2.19
CA GLY A 200 6.23 1.20 1.96
C GLY A 200 6.62 2.24 3.01
N GLY A 201 7.88 2.18 3.45
CA GLY A 201 8.42 3.04 4.50
C GLY A 201 7.97 2.63 5.91
N GLY A 202 8.15 3.54 6.87
CA GLY A 202 7.84 3.32 8.29
C GLY A 202 6.73 4.23 8.85
N PRO A 203 6.34 4.03 10.11
CA PRO A 203 5.31 4.84 10.74
C PRO A 203 5.86 6.18 11.24
N LEU A 204 4.97 7.17 11.38
CA LEU A 204 5.21 8.50 11.96
C LEU A 204 6.34 9.31 11.30
N ARG A 205 6.59 9.06 10.03
CA ARG A 205 7.55 9.80 9.21
C ARG A 205 7.08 9.81 7.76
N LEU A 206 7.63 10.73 6.98
CA LEU A 206 7.49 10.74 5.53
C LEU A 206 8.73 10.08 4.92
N ASP A 207 8.52 9.06 4.10
CA ASP A 207 9.58 8.40 3.33
C ASP A 207 9.41 8.77 1.85
N GLU A 208 10.24 9.68 1.36
CA GLU A 208 10.12 10.25 0.01
C GLU A 208 10.19 9.19 -1.09
N GLY A 209 11.05 8.18 -0.93
CA GLY A 209 11.17 7.08 -1.89
C GLY A 209 9.91 6.23 -1.92
N ALA A 210 9.37 5.86 -0.76
CA ALA A 210 8.12 5.11 -0.70
C ALA A 210 6.91 5.93 -1.20
N ILE A 211 6.88 7.23 -0.98
CA ILE A 211 5.81 8.12 -1.47
C ILE A 211 5.88 8.26 -3.00
N ASP A 212 7.08 8.40 -3.57
CA ASP A 212 7.29 8.50 -5.02
C ASP A 212 6.86 7.21 -5.74
N VAL A 213 7.31 6.04 -5.25
CA VAL A 213 6.90 4.74 -5.80
C VAL A 213 5.38 4.59 -5.79
N ALA A 214 4.74 4.92 -4.66
CA ALA A 214 3.29 4.82 -4.53
C ALA A 214 2.54 5.80 -5.45
N SER A 215 2.98 7.06 -5.52
CA SER A 215 2.33 8.08 -6.35
C SER A 215 2.35 7.71 -7.82
N ARG A 216 3.50 7.28 -8.34
CA ARG A 216 3.63 6.83 -9.73
C ARG A 216 2.88 5.51 -9.97
N GLY A 217 2.88 4.61 -8.98
CA GLY A 217 2.19 3.32 -9.08
C GLY A 217 0.68 3.46 -9.15
N VAL A 218 0.08 4.37 -8.36
CA VAL A 218 -1.35 4.67 -8.46
C VAL A 218 -1.68 5.22 -9.85
N LEU A 219 -0.90 6.16 -10.39
CA LEU A 219 -1.12 6.68 -11.75
C LEU A 219 -1.04 5.58 -12.82
N ARG A 220 -0.08 4.66 -12.73
CA ARG A 220 -0.02 3.50 -13.64
C ARG A 220 -1.23 2.58 -13.52
N VAL A 221 -1.77 2.38 -12.33
CA VAL A 221 -3.02 1.62 -12.15
C VAL A 221 -4.20 2.34 -12.81
N LEU A 222 -4.32 3.65 -12.63
CA LEU A 222 -5.37 4.45 -13.29
C LEU A 222 -5.23 4.39 -14.82
N HIS A 223 -4.01 4.47 -15.34
CA HIS A 223 -3.73 4.32 -16.77
C HIS A 223 -4.05 2.90 -17.29
N ARG A 224 -3.65 1.84 -16.57
CA ARG A 224 -3.99 0.45 -16.92
C ARG A 224 -5.51 0.21 -16.95
N LEU A 225 -6.26 0.96 -16.14
CA LEU A 225 -7.72 0.95 -16.12
C LEU A 225 -8.37 1.85 -17.18
N GLY A 226 -7.57 2.54 -18.00
CA GLY A 226 -8.06 3.47 -19.03
C GLY A 226 -8.69 4.73 -18.45
N MET A 227 -8.34 5.13 -17.22
CA MET A 227 -8.89 6.34 -16.59
C MET A 227 -8.13 7.61 -16.95
N ILE A 228 -6.87 7.48 -17.37
CA ILE A 228 -5.99 8.58 -17.80
C ILE A 228 -5.13 8.14 -18.99
N ASP A 229 -4.79 9.10 -19.85
CA ASP A 229 -4.09 8.84 -21.11
C ASP A 229 -2.64 8.40 -20.92
N ASP A 230 -1.94 8.95 -19.92
CA ASP A 230 -0.52 8.72 -19.71
C ASP A 230 -0.19 8.42 -18.24
N ALA A 231 0.89 7.64 -18.02
CA ALA A 231 1.46 7.42 -16.70
C ALA A 231 3.00 7.38 -16.74
N PRO A 232 3.68 7.69 -15.62
CA PRO A 232 5.13 7.58 -15.54
C PRO A 232 5.60 6.13 -15.74
N ALA A 233 6.63 5.96 -16.59
CA ALA A 233 7.28 4.67 -16.81
C ALA A 233 7.72 4.01 -15.49
N PRO A 234 7.65 2.68 -15.38
CA PRO A 234 8.10 1.96 -14.19
C PRO A 234 9.63 2.08 -14.06
N ALA A 235 10.13 2.15 -12.81
CA ALA A 235 11.56 2.26 -12.55
C ALA A 235 12.33 0.94 -12.80
N HIS A 236 11.61 -0.17 -12.82
CA HIS A 236 12.13 -1.50 -13.10
C HIS A 236 11.28 -2.13 -14.20
N ALA A 237 11.91 -2.91 -15.07
CA ALA A 237 11.24 -3.55 -16.19
C ALA A 237 10.10 -4.47 -15.72
N ALA A 238 10.31 -5.22 -14.64
CA ALA A 238 9.27 -6.05 -14.03
C ALA A 238 9.41 -6.15 -12.51
N PRO A 239 8.29 -6.22 -11.77
CA PRO A 239 8.30 -6.57 -10.36
C PRO A 239 8.66 -8.05 -10.16
N MET A 240 9.13 -8.37 -8.96
CA MET A 240 9.30 -9.75 -8.53
C MET A 240 8.08 -10.19 -7.72
N VAL A 241 7.48 -11.33 -8.10
CA VAL A 241 6.34 -11.92 -7.41
C VAL A 241 6.85 -12.88 -6.35
N LEU A 242 6.63 -12.51 -5.09
CA LEU A 242 7.06 -13.24 -3.91
C LEU A 242 5.88 -14.05 -3.36
N HIS A 243 5.98 -15.37 -3.41
CA HIS A 243 4.93 -16.27 -2.92
C HIS A 243 5.08 -16.62 -1.43
N GLU A 244 6.31 -16.58 -0.92
CA GLU A 244 6.62 -16.98 0.44
C GLU A 244 7.50 -15.96 1.14
N SER A 245 7.18 -15.70 2.41
CA SER A 245 7.98 -14.85 3.27
C SER A 245 7.87 -15.26 4.73
N ARG A 246 8.90 -14.95 5.52
CA ARG A 246 8.99 -15.30 6.93
C ARG A 246 9.63 -14.18 7.74
N TRP A 247 9.23 -14.12 9.01
CA TRP A 247 9.87 -13.23 9.98
C TRP A 247 11.03 -13.95 10.66
N LEU A 248 12.24 -13.40 10.53
CA LEU A 248 13.37 -13.76 11.36
C LEU A 248 13.25 -13.04 12.69
N ARG A 249 13.50 -13.75 13.79
CA ARG A 249 13.23 -13.29 15.15
C ARG A 249 14.47 -13.33 16.00
N ALA A 250 14.58 -12.38 16.92
CA ALA A 250 15.64 -12.35 17.89
C ALA A 250 15.60 -13.62 18.75
N GLU A 251 16.70 -14.35 18.84
CA GLU A 251 16.86 -15.45 19.79
C GLU A 251 17.29 -14.94 21.17
N ARG A 252 17.99 -13.79 21.20
CA ARG A 252 18.54 -13.16 22.39
C ARG A 252 18.09 -11.70 22.48
N GLY A 253 18.06 -11.18 23.71
CA GLY A 253 17.84 -9.75 23.95
C GLY A 253 19.15 -8.98 24.04
N GLY A 254 19.09 -7.67 23.81
CA GLY A 254 20.26 -6.80 23.89
C GLY A 254 20.18 -5.59 22.97
N LEU A 255 21.30 -4.89 22.84
CA LEU A 255 21.49 -3.90 21.77
C LEU A 255 21.56 -4.63 20.43
N LEU A 256 20.75 -4.17 19.47
CA LEU A 256 20.69 -4.71 18.12
C LEU A 256 21.60 -3.91 17.19
N GLU A 257 22.50 -4.61 16.52
CA GLU A 257 23.25 -4.10 15.37
C GLU A 257 22.78 -4.88 14.14
N LEU A 258 22.05 -4.22 13.23
CA LEU A 258 21.69 -4.81 11.94
C LEU A 258 22.87 -4.67 10.97
N HIS A 259 23.21 -5.76 10.28
CA HIS A 259 24.27 -5.79 9.24
C HIS A 259 23.70 -5.72 7.82
N VAL A 260 22.37 -5.78 7.71
CA VAL A 260 21.60 -5.68 6.47
C VAL A 260 20.47 -4.67 6.64
N ALA A 261 20.04 -4.07 5.53
CA ALA A 261 18.93 -3.14 5.44
C ALA A 261 17.75 -3.73 4.68
N ALA A 262 16.58 -3.10 4.83
CA ALA A 262 15.44 -3.38 3.96
C ALA A 262 15.81 -3.01 2.51
N GLY A 263 15.64 -3.95 1.59
CA GLY A 263 16.05 -3.85 0.19
C GLY A 263 17.21 -4.77 -0.17
N ASP A 264 17.97 -5.23 0.82
CA ASP A 264 19.14 -6.08 0.58
C ASP A 264 18.73 -7.49 0.12
N HIS A 265 19.49 -8.00 -0.84
CA HIS A 265 19.54 -9.43 -1.16
C HIS A 265 20.48 -10.13 -0.18
N LEU A 266 20.11 -11.35 0.23
CA LEU A 266 20.81 -12.15 1.22
C LEU A 266 21.43 -13.37 0.56
N GLU A 267 22.69 -13.63 0.88
CA GLU A 267 23.39 -14.87 0.55
C GLU A 267 23.45 -15.81 1.76
N PRO A 268 23.42 -17.16 1.57
CA PRO A 268 23.62 -18.10 2.67
C PRO A 268 24.95 -17.84 3.40
N GLY A 269 24.90 -17.82 4.74
CA GLY A 269 26.04 -17.50 5.61
C GLY A 269 26.32 -16.01 5.79
N GLN A 270 25.59 -15.11 5.12
CA GLN A 270 25.76 -13.67 5.32
C GLN A 270 25.32 -13.25 6.74
N PRO A 271 26.14 -12.48 7.48
CA PRO A 271 25.74 -11.92 8.76
C PRO A 271 24.52 -11.00 8.63
N LEU A 272 23.48 -11.22 9.43
CA LEU A 272 22.24 -10.45 9.38
C LEU A 272 22.15 -9.43 10.51
N TRP A 273 22.42 -9.86 11.74
CA TRP A 273 22.46 -8.98 12.90
C TRP A 273 23.35 -9.53 14.00
N SER A 274 23.79 -8.65 14.89
CA SER A 274 24.36 -9.00 16.17
C SER A 274 23.50 -8.48 17.31
N THR A 275 23.39 -9.26 18.39
CA THR A 275 22.86 -8.80 19.68
C THR A 275 23.99 -8.71 20.69
N VAL A 276 24.09 -7.57 21.37
CA VAL A 276 25.14 -7.27 22.35
C VAL A 276 24.51 -7.04 23.73
N SER A 277 25.06 -7.67 24.78
CA SER A 277 24.59 -7.43 26.15
C SER A 277 24.85 -5.98 26.57
N PRO A 278 24.10 -5.42 27.54
CA PRO A 278 24.24 -4.01 27.93
C PRO A 278 25.65 -3.60 28.41
N LEU A 279 26.47 -4.55 28.84
CA LEU A 279 27.86 -4.32 29.28
C LEU A 279 28.90 -4.73 28.22
N GLY A 280 28.48 -5.24 27.06
CA GLY A 280 29.36 -5.62 25.95
C GLY A 280 30.06 -6.97 26.08
N GLU A 281 29.78 -7.74 27.14
CA GLU A 281 30.47 -9.01 27.43
C GLU A 281 30.00 -10.18 26.55
N GLU A 282 28.74 -10.17 26.12
CA GLU A 282 28.17 -11.19 25.25
C GLU A 282 27.80 -10.58 23.91
N ARG A 283 28.29 -11.19 22.82
CA ARG A 283 27.91 -10.88 21.45
C ARG A 283 27.56 -12.18 20.74
N ALA A 284 26.39 -12.20 20.11
CA ALA A 284 25.96 -13.28 19.23
C ALA A 284 25.57 -12.70 17.87
N THR A 285 26.05 -13.32 16.80
CA THR A 285 25.70 -12.97 15.42
C THR A 285 24.82 -14.06 14.85
N HIS A 286 23.74 -13.65 14.17
CA HIS A 286 22.89 -14.55 13.39
C HIS A 286 23.20 -14.35 11.91
N GLU A 287 23.32 -15.45 11.19
CA GLU A 287 23.64 -15.51 9.77
C GLU A 287 22.43 -16.02 8.97
N ALA A 288 22.36 -15.66 7.69
CA ALA A 288 21.32 -16.12 6.80
C ALA A 288 21.44 -17.63 6.56
N GLY A 289 20.36 -18.39 6.78
CA GLY A 289 20.33 -19.82 6.46
C GLY A 289 20.17 -20.10 4.96
N ASP A 290 19.46 -19.23 4.25
CA ASP A 290 19.09 -19.38 2.84
C ASP A 290 19.21 -18.03 2.12
N GLU A 291 19.20 -18.07 0.80
CA GLU A 291 19.06 -16.88 -0.05
C GLU A 291 17.69 -16.21 0.14
N GLY A 292 17.61 -14.87 -0.02
CA GLY A 292 16.33 -14.16 0.02
C GLY A 292 16.44 -12.65 -0.10
N PHE A 293 15.33 -11.95 0.07
CA PHE A 293 15.26 -10.48 0.05
C PHE A 293 14.69 -9.95 1.35
N VAL A 294 15.35 -8.95 1.95
CA VAL A 294 14.84 -8.25 3.12
C VAL A 294 13.76 -7.27 2.68
N ILE A 295 12.49 -7.67 2.79
CA ILE A 295 11.33 -6.85 2.40
C ILE A 295 10.83 -5.94 3.54
N GLY A 296 11.35 -6.12 4.75
CA GLY A 296 11.13 -5.22 5.87
C GLY A 296 12.08 -5.46 7.03
N ALA A 297 12.31 -4.44 7.84
CA ALA A 297 13.24 -4.48 8.97
C ALA A 297 12.74 -3.69 10.17
N THR A 298 13.16 -4.11 11.37
CA THR A 298 12.98 -3.35 12.61
C THR A 298 13.85 -2.11 12.62
N THR A 299 13.38 -1.06 13.29
CA THR A 299 14.14 0.16 13.59
C THR A 299 14.41 0.29 15.09
N LEU A 300 14.09 -0.73 15.89
CA LEU A 300 14.38 -0.74 17.32
C LEU A 300 15.87 -1.01 17.57
N PRO A 301 16.54 -0.20 18.41
CA PRO A 301 17.94 -0.44 18.79
C PRO A 301 18.08 -1.47 19.91
N LEU A 302 16.98 -1.81 20.59
CA LEU A 302 16.92 -2.75 21.70
C LEU A 302 15.90 -3.82 21.40
N VAL A 303 16.29 -5.08 21.63
CA VAL A 303 15.42 -6.22 21.33
C VAL A 303 15.29 -7.21 22.47
N GLN A 304 14.21 -7.97 22.43
CA GLN A 304 13.92 -9.11 23.31
C GLN A 304 13.77 -10.39 22.49
N PRO A 305 14.03 -11.57 23.07
CA PRO A 305 13.75 -12.84 22.41
C PRO A 305 12.33 -12.91 21.86
N GLY A 306 12.18 -13.41 20.63
CA GLY A 306 10.91 -13.53 19.91
C GLY A 306 10.48 -12.28 19.12
N GLN A 307 11.12 -11.12 19.31
CA GLN A 307 10.80 -9.93 18.52
C GLN A 307 11.19 -10.12 17.05
N ALA A 308 10.32 -9.67 16.14
CA ALA A 308 10.53 -9.76 14.70
C ALA A 308 11.53 -8.70 14.26
N LEU A 309 12.63 -9.13 13.65
CA LEU A 309 13.75 -8.25 13.25
C LEU A 309 13.75 -7.98 11.76
N LEU A 310 13.72 -9.03 10.95
CA LEU A 310 13.75 -8.94 9.49
C LEU A 310 12.56 -9.73 8.92
N HIS A 311 11.87 -9.16 7.95
CA HIS A 311 10.91 -9.85 7.11
C HIS A 311 11.63 -10.22 5.82
N VAL A 312 11.87 -11.51 5.63
CA VAL A 312 12.62 -12.02 4.48
C VAL A 312 11.67 -12.76 3.57
N ALA A 313 11.67 -12.43 2.29
CA ALA A 313 11.00 -13.19 1.25
C ALA A 313 11.98 -14.14 0.55
N LEU A 314 11.51 -15.33 0.19
CA LEU A 314 12.29 -16.22 -0.65
C LEU A 314 12.33 -15.67 -2.09
N PRO A 315 13.38 -15.96 -2.88
CA PRO A 315 13.42 -15.57 -4.29
C PRO A 315 12.15 -16.06 -4.99
N GLY A 316 11.50 -15.13 -5.68
CA GLY A 316 10.25 -15.37 -6.39
C GLY A 316 10.42 -15.29 -7.90
N ASP A 317 9.31 -15.40 -8.62
CA ASP A 317 9.31 -15.33 -10.07
C ASP A 317 9.34 -13.87 -10.55
N ARG A 318 10.09 -13.59 -11.62
CA ARG A 318 9.97 -12.31 -12.32
C ARG A 318 8.77 -12.37 -13.24
N VAL A 319 7.95 -11.33 -13.23
CA VAL A 319 6.89 -11.20 -14.24
C VAL A 319 7.57 -10.94 -15.59
N PRO A 320 7.24 -11.69 -16.65
CA PRO A 320 7.71 -11.36 -17.99
C PRO A 320 7.25 -9.93 -18.34
N VAL A 321 8.12 -9.15 -18.96
CA VAL A 321 7.68 -7.93 -19.64
C VAL A 321 6.99 -8.42 -20.91
N GLU A 322 5.73 -8.01 -21.17
CA GLU A 322 5.16 -8.23 -22.50
C GLU A 322 6.07 -7.49 -23.49
N ASP A 323 6.60 -8.19 -24.49
CA ASP A 323 7.44 -7.58 -25.54
C ASP A 323 6.70 -6.35 -26.08
N ASP A 324 7.32 -5.18 -25.96
CA ASP A 324 6.83 -3.98 -26.62
C ASP A 324 6.87 -4.28 -28.13
N PRO A 325 5.73 -4.31 -28.84
CA PRO A 325 5.73 -4.58 -30.28
C PRO A 325 6.47 -3.50 -31.10
N THR A 326 7.04 -2.48 -30.45
CA THR A 326 7.91 -1.46 -31.06
C THR A 326 9.41 -1.67 -30.83
N ASP A 327 9.81 -2.63 -30.00
CA ASP A 327 11.19 -3.14 -29.98
C ASP A 327 11.34 -4.11 -31.16
N GLU A 328 11.31 -3.57 -32.40
CA GLU A 328 11.87 -4.28 -33.55
C GLU A 328 13.35 -4.51 -33.24
N GLU A 329 13.71 -5.78 -33.10
CA GLU A 329 15.10 -6.25 -33.04
C GLU A 329 15.88 -5.55 -34.16
N ASP A 330 16.87 -4.73 -33.79
CA ASP A 330 17.96 -4.33 -34.67
C ASP A 330 18.73 -5.62 -35.03
N ASP A 331 18.18 -6.38 -35.98
CA ASP A 331 18.85 -7.46 -36.69
C ASP A 331 19.99 -6.80 -37.48
N ASP A 332 21.13 -6.65 -36.85
CA ASP A 332 22.40 -6.30 -37.49
C ASP A 332 22.84 -7.56 -38.26
N PRO A 333 22.74 -7.61 -39.60
CA PRO A 333 23.09 -8.82 -40.32
C PRO A 333 24.60 -8.97 -40.26
N GLU A 334 25.05 -10.04 -39.61
CA GLU A 334 26.45 -10.47 -39.56
C GLU A 334 27.14 -10.28 -40.92
N ILE A 335 28.18 -9.47 -40.87
CA ILE A 335 29.23 -9.36 -41.88
C ILE A 335 29.78 -10.77 -42.10
N THR A 336 29.42 -11.37 -43.23
CA THR A 336 30.06 -12.58 -43.73
C THR A 336 31.43 -12.19 -44.29
N GLU A 337 32.47 -12.35 -43.47
CA GLU A 337 33.84 -12.51 -43.98
C GLU A 337 33.91 -13.83 -44.75
N ASP A 338 33.89 -13.74 -46.09
CA ASP A 338 34.54 -14.74 -46.96
C ASP A 338 34.81 -14.15 -48.36
N ARG A 339 35.98 -13.48 -48.50
CA ARG A 339 36.94 -13.52 -49.64
C ARG A 339 37.89 -12.33 -49.68
#